data_AF-A0A960BA94-F1
#
_entry.id   AF-A0A960BA94-F1
#
_cell.length_a   1.000
_cell.length_b   1.000
_cell.length_c   1.000
_cell.angle_alpha   90.00
_cell.angle_beta   90.00
_cell.angle_gamma   90.00
#
_symmetry.space_group_name_H-M   'P 1'
#
loop_
_entity.id
_entity.type
_entity.pdbx_description
1 polymer ?
#
loop_
_entity_poly.entity_id
_entity_poly.type
_entity_poly.pdbx_seq_one_letter_code
_entity_poly.pdbx_strand_id
1 'polypeptide(L)'
;LGVDLGYTVNTRVSQHPKVYWRTTAASGIPLRIKIEVNTHERSPALPLILRPYAVDSGWWSGQTPVQTFQPAELVATKIRALYQRSKGRDLFDLWLALNQLHLPAATILAAFDPYRPEGLTAARARDNLAKKLQNRLFRTDLDPLITTSLDAYQLDTAATQITNEILDHLDD
;
A
#
# COMPACT_ATOMS: atom_id res chain seq x y z
N LEU A 1 -4.15 13.05 -22.56
CA LEU A 1 -4.24 11.59 -22.29
C LEU A 1 -5.62 11.14 -21.82
N GLY A 2 -6.05 11.42 -20.58
CA GLY A 2 -7.34 10.90 -20.08
C GLY A 2 -8.55 11.29 -20.93
N VAL A 3 -8.63 12.55 -21.38
CA VAL A 3 -9.67 13.04 -22.32
C VAL A 3 -9.57 12.31 -23.66
N ASP A 4 -8.37 12.14 -24.20
CA ASP A 4 -8.12 11.45 -25.47
C ASP A 4 -8.53 9.96 -25.42
N LEU A 5 -8.53 9.37 -24.23
CA LEU A 5 -9.00 8.01 -23.95
C LEU A 5 -10.51 7.96 -23.64
N GLY A 6 -11.25 9.06 -23.81
CA GLY A 6 -12.70 9.11 -23.60
C GLY A 6 -13.15 9.25 -22.14
N TYR A 7 -12.24 9.60 -21.21
CA TYR A 7 -12.60 9.82 -19.81
C TYR A 7 -12.96 11.28 -19.53
N THR A 8 -13.91 11.49 -18.62
CA THR A 8 -14.09 12.77 -17.95
C THR A 8 -12.97 12.96 -16.92
N VAL A 9 -12.13 13.97 -17.10
CA VAL A 9 -10.97 14.23 -16.25
C VAL A 9 -11.23 15.39 -15.30
N ASN A 10 -10.96 15.20 -14.02
CA ASN A 10 -10.96 16.27 -13.01
C ASN A 10 -9.65 16.24 -12.23
N THR A 11 -8.96 17.38 -12.20
CA THR A 11 -7.70 17.54 -11.47
C THR A 11 -7.92 18.38 -10.22
N ARG A 12 -7.42 17.90 -9.09
CA ARG A 12 -7.32 18.65 -7.84
C ARG A 12 -5.86 18.92 -7.55
N VAL A 13 -5.47 20.17 -7.69
CA VAL A 13 -4.12 20.64 -7.33
C VAL A 13 -4.12 20.96 -5.84
N SER A 14 -3.33 20.21 -5.08
CA SER A 14 -3.08 20.39 -3.66
C SER A 14 -1.66 19.91 -3.34
N GLN A 15 -1.28 19.85 -2.06
CA GLN A 15 0.00 19.28 -1.63
C GLN A 15 0.22 17.85 -2.18
N HIS A 16 -0.85 17.05 -2.30
CA HIS A 16 -0.83 15.74 -2.95
C HIS A 16 -1.79 15.78 -4.15
N PRO A 17 -1.31 16.17 -5.34
CA PRO A 17 -2.14 16.28 -6.53
C PRO A 17 -2.88 14.98 -6.83
N LYS A 18 -4.17 15.13 -7.17
CA LYS A 18 -5.05 14.02 -7.52
C LYS A 18 -5.69 14.28 -8.86
N VAL A 19 -5.64 13.29 -9.74
CA VAL A 19 -6.37 13.30 -11.02
C VAL A 19 -7.40 12.19 -10.98
N TYR A 20 -8.64 12.53 -11.27
CA TYR A 20 -9.75 11.59 -11.32
C TYR A 20 -10.19 11.43 -12.77
N TRP A 21 -10.08 10.22 -13.30
CA TRP A 21 -10.67 9.85 -14.58
C TRP A 21 -11.95 9.08 -14.30
N ARG A 22 -13.05 9.50 -14.93
CA ARG A 22 -14.36 8.86 -14.82
C ARG A 22 -14.84 8.43 -16.19
N THR A 23 -15.42 7.24 -16.25
CA THR A 23 -16.10 6.72 -17.43
C THR A 23 -17.22 5.79 -16.99
N THR A 24 -17.95 5.23 -17.93
CA THR A 24 -18.97 4.22 -17.69
C THR A 24 -18.53 2.95 -18.42
N ALA A 25 -18.48 1.82 -17.71
CA ALA A 25 -18.19 0.53 -18.33
C ALA A 25 -19.30 0.16 -19.34
N ALA A 26 -19.01 -0.79 -20.24
CA ALA A 26 -20.00 -1.31 -21.19
C ALA A 26 -21.25 -1.88 -20.49
N SER A 27 -21.11 -2.36 -19.25
CA SER A 27 -22.22 -2.81 -18.40
C SER A 27 -23.06 -1.69 -17.78
N GLY A 28 -22.75 -0.42 -18.05
CA GLY A 28 -23.42 0.74 -17.44
C GLY A 28 -22.89 1.14 -16.06
N ILE A 29 -21.92 0.40 -15.51
CA ILE A 29 -21.35 0.67 -14.18
C ILE A 29 -20.42 1.89 -14.24
N PRO A 30 -20.60 2.93 -13.40
CA PRO A 30 -19.66 4.03 -13.31
C PRO A 30 -18.29 3.56 -12.82
N LEU A 31 -17.24 3.89 -13.58
CA LEU A 31 -15.86 3.60 -13.25
C LEU A 31 -15.12 4.88 -12.88
N ARG A 32 -14.18 4.77 -11.93
CA ARG A 32 -13.32 5.88 -11.51
C ARG A 32 -11.90 5.40 -11.27
N ILE A 33 -10.96 5.95 -12.03
CA ILE A 33 -9.52 5.80 -11.78
C ILE A 33 -9.07 7.04 -11.01
N LYS A 34 -8.40 6.82 -9.88
CA LYS A 34 -7.79 7.88 -9.08
C LYS A 34 -6.27 7.75 -9.22
N ILE A 35 -5.65 8.77 -9.78
CA ILE A 35 -4.20 8.88 -9.93
C ILE A 35 -3.73 9.86 -8.86
N GLU A 36 -2.83 9.42 -7.99
CA GLU A 36 -2.19 10.27 -6.98
C GLU A 36 -0.72 10.44 -7.35
N VAL A 37 -0.22 11.68 -7.28
CA VAL A 37 1.18 12.00 -7.56
C VAL A 37 1.82 12.49 -6.27
N ASN A 38 2.89 11.82 -5.84
CA ASN A 38 3.67 12.32 -4.71
C ASN A 38 4.65 13.40 -5.19
N THR A 39 4.61 14.56 -4.55
CA THR A 39 5.45 15.73 -4.87
C THR A 39 6.53 15.97 -3.82
N HIS A 40 6.45 15.26 -2.69
CA HIS A 40 7.44 15.21 -1.62
C HIS A 40 8.16 13.85 -1.65
N GLU A 41 9.29 13.69 -0.95
CA GLU A 41 10.00 12.40 -0.88
C GLU A 41 10.23 11.77 -2.27
N ARG A 42 10.73 12.59 -3.21
CA ARG A 42 10.82 12.26 -4.64
C ARG A 42 11.99 11.33 -4.98
N SER A 43 12.83 11.01 -4.00
CA SER A 43 13.99 10.13 -4.17
C SER A 43 13.65 8.76 -3.56
N PRO A 44 13.68 7.69 -4.36
CA PRO A 44 13.59 6.32 -3.84
C PRO A 44 14.70 6.03 -2.84
N ALA A 45 14.40 5.22 -1.82
CA ALA A 45 15.38 4.70 -0.88
C ALA A 45 16.29 3.64 -1.53
N LEU A 46 15.75 2.86 -2.48
CA LEU A 46 16.47 1.84 -3.23
C LEU A 46 16.41 2.12 -4.74
N PRO A 47 17.34 1.58 -5.55
CA PRO A 47 17.27 1.70 -7.00
C PRO A 47 15.95 1.17 -7.55
N LEU A 48 15.30 1.97 -8.41
CA LEU A 48 14.09 1.58 -9.12
C LEU A 48 14.35 0.35 -10.00
N ILE A 49 13.32 -0.47 -10.14
CA ILE A 49 13.34 -1.69 -10.93
C ILE A 49 12.34 -1.61 -12.07
N LEU A 50 12.59 -2.38 -13.13
CA LEU A 50 11.64 -2.61 -14.21
C LEU A 50 10.96 -3.95 -13.99
N ARG A 51 9.63 -3.96 -13.88
CA ARG A 51 8.83 -5.18 -13.79
C ARG A 51 8.08 -5.40 -15.10
N PRO A 52 8.28 -6.52 -15.81
CA PRO A 52 7.46 -6.85 -16.98
C PRO A 52 5.99 -6.91 -16.56
N TYR A 53 5.14 -6.20 -17.30
CA TYR A 53 3.69 -6.27 -17.13
C TYR A 53 3.05 -6.50 -18.49
N ALA A 54 2.11 -7.44 -18.54
CA ALA A 54 1.35 -7.76 -19.72
C ALA A 54 -0.14 -7.68 -19.38
N VAL A 55 -0.91 -7.14 -20.32
CA VAL A 55 -2.36 -7.25 -20.33
C VAL A 55 -2.72 -8.13 -21.51
N ASP A 56 -3.58 -9.10 -21.24
CA ASP A 56 -4.21 -9.92 -22.26
C ASP A 56 -5.71 -9.94 -21.98
N SER A 57 -6.48 -9.35 -22.89
CA SER A 57 -7.93 -9.20 -22.76
C SER A 57 -8.60 -9.29 -24.12
N GLY A 58 -9.90 -9.58 -24.14
CA GLY A 58 -10.65 -9.76 -25.39
C GLY A 58 -10.70 -8.53 -26.32
N TRP A 59 -10.26 -7.35 -25.87
CA TRP A 59 -10.30 -6.11 -26.65
C TRP A 59 -8.94 -5.39 -26.75
N TRP A 60 -7.93 -5.81 -25.98
CA TRP A 60 -6.57 -5.26 -26.05
C TRP A 60 -5.56 -6.23 -25.45
N SER A 61 -4.41 -6.35 -26.09
CA SER A 61 -3.23 -7.00 -25.52
C SER A 61 -2.00 -6.11 -25.71
N GLY A 62 -1.07 -6.20 -24.76
CA GLY A 62 0.15 -5.41 -24.78
C GLY A 62 1.05 -5.75 -23.61
N GLN A 63 2.34 -5.47 -23.77
CA GLN A 63 3.34 -5.69 -22.73
C GLN A 63 4.32 -4.53 -22.68
N THR A 64 4.78 -4.20 -21.48
CA THR A 64 5.78 -3.17 -21.25
C THR A 64 6.49 -3.40 -19.92
N PRO A 65 7.79 -3.06 -19.80
CA PRO A 65 8.42 -2.94 -18.50
C PRO A 65 7.85 -1.72 -17.75
N VAL A 66 7.30 -1.94 -16.55
CA VAL A 66 6.82 -0.89 -15.65
C VAL A 66 7.91 -0.55 -14.64
N GLN A 67 8.31 0.71 -14.62
CA GLN A 67 9.23 1.20 -13.59
C GLN A 67 8.50 1.30 -12.25
N THR A 68 9.06 0.68 -11.22
CA THR A 68 8.48 0.64 -9.88
C THR A 68 9.57 0.57 -8.80
N PHE A 69 9.16 0.80 -7.55
CA PHE A 69 10.01 0.64 -6.37
C PHE A 69 10.28 -0.85 -6.10
N GLN A 70 11.36 -1.13 -5.36
CA GLN A 70 11.61 -2.49 -4.91
C GLN A 70 10.53 -2.93 -3.89
N PRO A 71 10.15 -4.22 -3.85
CA PRO A 71 9.13 -4.70 -2.92
C PRO A 71 9.40 -4.34 -1.45
N ALA A 72 10.66 -4.43 -1.01
CA ALA A 72 11.05 -4.07 0.36
C ALA A 72 10.72 -2.59 0.67
N GLU A 73 11.05 -1.67 -0.23
CA GLU A 73 10.75 -0.24 -0.08
C GLU A 73 9.25 0.04 -0.13
N LEU A 74 8.50 -0.58 -1.06
CA LEU A 74 7.04 -0.47 -1.12
C LEU A 74 6.39 -0.84 0.21
N VAL A 75 6.83 -1.96 0.80
CA VAL A 75 6.32 -2.47 2.06
C VAL A 75 6.81 -1.64 3.25
N ALA A 76 8.04 -1.12 3.21
CA ALA A 76 8.56 -0.24 4.26
C ALA A 76 7.67 0.99 4.46
N THR A 77 7.16 1.59 3.38
CA THR A 77 6.21 2.71 3.49
C THR A 77 4.90 2.34 4.21
N LYS A 78 4.55 1.04 4.28
CA LYS A 78 3.37 0.55 5.01
C LYS A 78 3.55 0.60 6.52
N ILE A 79 4.78 0.58 7.04
CA ILE A 79 5.03 0.79 8.47
C ILE A 79 4.54 2.19 8.88
N ARG A 80 4.95 3.22 8.14
CA ARG A 80 4.46 4.59 8.35
C ARG A 80 2.95 4.68 8.13
N ALA A 81 2.42 4.09 7.06
CA ALA A 81 0.99 4.13 6.78
C ALA A 81 0.18 3.50 7.93
N LEU A 82 0.61 2.34 8.41
CA LEU A 82 0.03 1.64 9.55
C LEU A 82 0.11 2.49 10.82
N TYR A 83 1.17 3.25 11.04
CA TYR A 83 1.29 4.16 12.20
C TYR A 83 0.40 5.41 12.09
N GLN A 84 0.38 6.08 10.94
CA GLN A 84 -0.31 7.35 10.76
C GLN A 84 -1.81 7.22 10.46
N ARG A 85 -2.23 6.11 9.84
CA ARG A 85 -3.62 5.89 9.40
C ARG A 85 -4.26 4.78 10.23
N SER A 86 -5.58 4.87 10.43
CA SER A 86 -6.35 3.80 11.06
C SER A 86 -7.03 2.94 10.01
N LYS A 87 -6.23 2.16 9.25
CA LYS A 87 -6.70 1.29 8.16
C LYS A 87 -6.11 -0.12 8.28
N GLY A 88 -6.96 -1.12 8.47
CA GLY A 88 -6.55 -2.52 8.65
C GLY A 88 -5.80 -3.10 7.45
N ARG A 89 -6.03 -2.57 6.24
CA ARG A 89 -5.27 -2.98 5.04
C ARG A 89 -3.77 -2.75 5.12
N ASP A 90 -3.31 -1.73 5.86
CA ASP A 90 -1.87 -1.48 5.97
C ASP A 90 -1.18 -2.57 6.83
N LEU A 91 -1.90 -3.16 7.80
CA LEU A 91 -1.44 -4.34 8.54
C LEU A 91 -1.43 -5.60 7.64
N PHE A 92 -2.47 -5.76 6.83
CA PHE A 92 -2.55 -6.86 5.88
C PHE A 92 -1.45 -6.82 4.84
N ASP A 93 -1.11 -5.65 4.29
CA ASP A 93 -0.02 -5.51 3.32
C ASP A 93 1.33 -5.96 3.91
N LEU A 94 1.60 -5.63 5.18
CA LEU A 94 2.79 -6.08 5.89
C LEU A 94 2.78 -7.60 6.12
N TRP A 95 1.64 -8.16 6.54
CA TRP A 95 1.50 -9.61 6.69
C TRP A 95 1.69 -10.34 5.35
N LEU A 96 1.13 -9.83 4.26
CA LEU A 96 1.25 -10.39 2.92
C LEU A 96 2.72 -10.39 2.46
N ALA A 97 3.46 -9.33 2.77
CA ALA A 97 4.87 -9.22 2.46
C ALA A 97 5.71 -10.31 3.13
N LEU A 98 5.48 -10.59 4.41
CA LEU A 98 6.22 -11.62 5.14
C LEU A 98 5.80 -13.03 4.72
N ASN A 99 4.50 -13.29 4.58
CA ASN A 99 3.97 -14.64 4.48
C ASN A 99 3.73 -15.14 3.05
N GLN A 100 3.51 -14.24 2.09
CA GLN A 100 3.26 -14.62 0.68
C GLN A 100 4.42 -14.22 -0.22
N LEU A 101 4.97 -13.02 -0.04
CA LEU A 101 6.14 -12.58 -0.79
C LEU A 101 7.46 -13.06 -0.19
N HIS A 102 7.44 -13.61 1.03
CA HIS A 102 8.61 -14.10 1.75
C HIS A 102 9.73 -13.05 1.84
N LEU A 103 9.34 -11.77 1.99
CA LEU A 103 10.29 -10.68 2.15
C LEU A 103 10.87 -10.70 3.57
N PRO A 104 12.20 -10.79 3.75
CA PRO A 104 12.79 -10.79 5.07
C PRO A 104 12.53 -9.46 5.79
N ALA A 105 12.07 -9.51 7.03
CA ALA A 105 11.77 -8.33 7.85
C ALA A 105 12.94 -7.32 7.88
N ALA A 106 14.17 -7.81 8.02
CA ALA A 106 15.38 -6.99 8.01
C ALA A 106 15.53 -6.14 6.73
N THR A 107 15.11 -6.65 5.56
CA THR A 107 15.17 -5.89 4.30
C THR A 107 14.12 -4.78 4.23
N ILE A 108 12.95 -5.00 4.83
CA ILE A 108 11.88 -4.00 4.94
C ILE A 108 12.33 -2.89 5.89
N LEU A 109 12.87 -3.26 7.05
CA LEU A 109 13.37 -2.33 8.06
C LEU A 109 14.52 -1.49 7.52
N ALA A 110 15.50 -2.09 6.83
CA ALA A 110 16.61 -1.36 6.22
C ALA A 110 16.17 -0.33 5.16
N ALA A 111 15.00 -0.53 4.53
CA ALA A 111 14.44 0.42 3.56
C ALA A 111 13.54 1.49 4.19
N PHE A 112 13.29 1.44 5.51
CA PHE A 112 12.29 2.28 6.17
C PHE A 112 12.80 3.65 6.60
N ASP A 113 14.10 3.79 6.90
CA ASP A 113 14.68 5.01 7.48
C ASP A 113 14.27 6.33 6.77
N PRO A 114 14.31 6.43 5.43
CA PRO A 114 13.90 7.66 4.74
C PRO A 114 12.41 8.01 4.90
N TYR A 115 11.59 7.04 5.32
CA TYR A 115 10.15 7.19 5.49
C TYR A 115 9.73 7.23 6.96
N ARG A 116 10.66 7.06 7.90
CA ARG A 116 10.37 7.02 9.34
C ARG A 116 9.79 8.36 9.80
N PRO A 117 8.56 8.40 10.35
CA PRO A 117 8.03 9.60 10.96
C PRO A 117 8.90 10.07 12.13
N GLU A 118 9.04 11.38 12.28
CA GLU A 118 9.77 11.97 13.39
C GLU A 118 9.23 11.47 14.74
N GLY A 119 10.15 11.02 15.60
CA GLY A 119 9.83 10.51 16.93
C GLY A 119 9.06 9.18 16.95
N LEU A 120 8.99 8.44 15.84
CA LEU A 120 8.48 7.06 15.86
C LEU A 120 9.50 6.14 16.56
N THR A 121 9.09 5.48 17.64
CA THR A 121 9.84 4.43 18.35
C THR A 121 9.05 3.12 18.33
N ALA A 122 9.70 2.00 18.64
CA ALA A 122 9.05 0.70 18.74
C ALA A 122 7.87 0.73 19.73
N ALA A 123 8.08 1.31 20.92
CA ALA A 123 7.03 1.47 21.93
C ALA A 123 5.82 2.26 21.42
N ARG A 124 6.06 3.39 20.73
CA ARG A 124 4.97 4.22 20.16
C ARG A 124 4.22 3.47 19.06
N ALA A 125 4.92 2.70 18.24
CA ALA A 125 4.31 1.90 17.19
C ALA A 125 3.40 0.80 17.77
N ARG A 126 3.86 0.08 18.80
CA ARG A 126 3.08 -0.94 19.51
C ARG A 126 1.81 -0.38 20.15
N ASP A 127 1.94 0.69 20.94
CA ASP A 127 0.81 1.33 21.60
C ASP A 127 -0.22 1.85 20.58
N ASN A 128 0.26 2.38 19.45
CA ASN A 128 -0.58 2.86 18.38
C ASN A 128 -1.35 1.71 17.71
N LEU A 129 -0.70 0.59 17.39
CA LEU A 129 -1.35 -0.57 16.81
C LEU A 129 -2.36 -1.18 17.80
N ALA A 130 -1.99 -1.37 19.07
CA ALA A 130 -2.89 -1.89 20.11
C ALA A 130 -4.19 -1.07 20.22
N LYS A 131 -4.11 0.27 20.19
CA LYS A 131 -5.29 1.14 20.18
C LYS A 131 -6.15 0.95 18.92
N LYS A 132 -5.54 0.73 17.75
CA LYS A 132 -6.26 0.50 16.49
C LYS A 132 -6.99 -0.84 16.48
N LEU A 133 -6.42 -1.87 17.10
CA LEU A 133 -7.04 -3.19 17.19
C LEU A 133 -8.36 -3.20 17.98
N GLN A 134 -8.59 -2.20 18.83
CA GLN A 134 -9.85 -2.00 19.56
C GLN A 134 -10.94 -1.36 18.69
N ASN A 135 -10.59 -0.81 17.52
CA ASN A 135 -11.53 -0.10 16.65
C ASN A 135 -12.14 -1.05 15.61
N ARG A 136 -13.47 -1.23 15.64
CA ARG A 136 -14.20 -2.06 14.69
C ARG A 136 -13.93 -1.68 13.22
N LEU A 137 -13.87 -0.39 12.88
CA LEU A 137 -13.62 0.06 11.51
C LEU A 137 -12.22 -0.28 11.02
N PHE A 138 -11.23 -0.41 11.92
CA PHE A 138 -9.91 -0.91 11.56
C PHE A 138 -9.99 -2.41 11.26
N ARG A 139 -10.71 -3.16 12.11
CA ARG A 139 -10.82 -4.62 12.01
C ARG A 139 -11.53 -5.09 10.75
N THR A 140 -12.59 -4.39 10.34
CA THR A 140 -13.41 -4.73 9.16
C THR A 140 -13.05 -3.91 7.91
N ASP A 141 -11.88 -3.25 7.90
CA ASP A 141 -11.46 -2.38 6.78
C ASP A 141 -11.20 -3.19 5.48
N LEU A 142 -10.89 -4.48 5.60
CA LEU A 142 -10.57 -5.37 4.49
C LEU A 142 -11.78 -6.02 3.83
N ASP A 143 -12.87 -6.23 4.59
CA ASP A 143 -14.06 -6.95 4.14
C ASP A 143 -14.58 -6.50 2.76
N PRO A 144 -14.63 -5.19 2.42
CA PRO A 144 -15.11 -4.76 1.11
C PRO A 144 -14.01 -4.70 0.03
N LEU A 145 -12.74 -4.95 0.38
CA LEU A 145 -11.57 -4.75 -0.51
C LEU A 145 -11.05 -6.04 -1.11
N ILE A 146 -11.30 -7.18 -0.47
CA ILE A 146 -10.75 -8.46 -0.89
C ILE A 146 -11.91 -9.36 -1.32
N THR A 147 -11.85 -9.86 -2.55
CA THR A 147 -12.86 -10.77 -3.12
C THR A 147 -12.59 -12.24 -2.85
N THR A 148 -11.39 -12.57 -2.38
CA THR A 148 -10.95 -13.94 -2.09
C THR A 148 -10.38 -13.99 -0.67
N SER A 149 -11.04 -14.73 0.22
CA SER A 149 -10.51 -14.98 1.56
C SER A 149 -9.14 -15.63 1.45
N LEU A 150 -8.14 -15.05 2.11
CA LEU A 150 -6.92 -15.77 2.45
C LEU A 150 -7.18 -16.40 3.80
N ASP A 151 -7.52 -17.69 3.83
CA ASP A 151 -7.94 -18.40 5.05
C ASP A 151 -6.89 -18.33 6.17
N ALA A 152 -5.62 -18.13 5.80
CA ALA A 152 -4.49 -17.96 6.71
C ALA A 152 -4.41 -16.57 7.38
N TYR A 153 -5.05 -15.54 6.85
CA TYR A 153 -4.99 -14.20 7.44
C TYR A 153 -5.99 -14.06 8.60
N GLN A 154 -5.46 -13.97 9.81
CA GLN A 154 -6.22 -13.60 11.01
C GLN A 154 -5.63 -12.33 11.61
N LEU A 155 -6.47 -11.30 11.77
CA LEU A 155 -6.01 -9.95 12.07
C LEU A 155 -5.20 -9.86 13.38
N ASP A 156 -5.62 -10.53 14.45
CA ASP A 156 -4.91 -10.46 15.74
C ASP A 156 -3.59 -11.24 15.70
N THR A 157 -3.55 -12.38 14.99
CA THR A 157 -2.32 -13.14 14.74
C THR A 157 -1.35 -12.34 13.88
N ALA A 158 -1.84 -11.70 12.82
CA ALA A 158 -1.05 -10.83 11.96
C ALA A 158 -0.51 -9.63 12.74
N ALA A 159 -1.32 -9.00 13.60
CA ALA A 159 -0.86 -7.90 14.45
C ALA A 159 0.25 -8.31 15.41
N THR A 160 0.15 -9.52 15.98
CA THR A 160 1.19 -10.09 16.85
C THR A 160 2.48 -10.35 16.05
N GLN A 161 2.36 -10.98 14.88
CA GLN A 161 3.51 -11.23 14.00
C GLN A 161 4.20 -9.92 13.58
N ILE A 162 3.46 -8.93 13.09
CA ILE A 162 4.02 -7.64 12.67
C ILE A 162 4.62 -6.88 13.84
N THR A 163 4.04 -7.00 15.04
CA THR A 163 4.65 -6.43 16.24
C THR A 163 6.03 -7.03 16.49
N ASN A 164 6.11 -8.36 16.53
CA ASN A 164 7.34 -9.08 16.87
C ASN A 164 8.43 -8.95 15.79
N GLU A 165 8.06 -9.07 14.50
CA GLU A 165 9.04 -9.13 13.41
C GLU A 165 9.42 -7.75 12.85
N ILE A 166 8.58 -6.72 13.03
CA ILE A 166 8.81 -5.39 12.45
C ILE A 166 8.81 -4.30 13.51
N LEU A 167 7.75 -4.17 14.31
CA LEU A 167 7.60 -2.99 15.17
C LEU A 167 8.58 -2.98 16.35
N ASP A 168 8.87 -4.13 16.94
CA ASP A 168 9.83 -4.25 18.04
C ASP A 168 11.28 -3.99 17.61
N HIS A 169 11.56 -4.16 16.32
CA HIS A 169 12.88 -3.94 15.71
C HIS A 169 13.03 -2.53 15.09
N LEU A 170 12.11 -1.60 15.36
CA LEU A 170 12.24 -0.23 14.86
C LEU A 170 13.37 0.55 15.52
N ASP A 171 13.81 0.16 16.71
CA ASP A 171 14.85 0.88 17.45
C ASP A 171 16.22 0.18 17.38
N ASP A 172 16.32 -0.88 16.56
CA ASP A 172 17.55 -1.65 16.31
C ASP A 172 18.51 -0.95 15.33
#